data_AF-A0A9N9N1A2-F1
#
_entry.id   AF-A0A9N9N1A2-F1
#
_cell.length_a   1.000
_cell.length_b   1.000
_cell.length_c   1.000
_cell.angle_alpha   90.00
_cell.angle_beta   90.00
_cell.angle_gamma   90.00
#
_symmetry.space_group_name_H-M   'P 1'
#
loop_
_entity.id
_entity.type
_entity.pdbx_description
1 polymer ?
#
loop_
_entity_poly.entity_id
_entity_poly.type
_entity_poly.pdbx_seq_one_letter_code
_entity_poly.pdbx_strand_id
1 'polypeptide(L)'
;MLESERKVFEKMDGKSPMSKYWMPLVWATNIINRARKEGLIASDHIVQTLLVELSDIRRRLGALIGYDTVCVPLVYTQVVTLALYTYFVAALMGRQLVPAAPGSTSKYEPDVYFPLFTALQFCFYVGWLKVAEVLINPFGEDDDDIELNWLIDRHIKVCILLVYLH
;
A
#
# COMPACT_ATOMS: atom_id res chain seq x y z
N MET A 1 20.07 14.77 -1.03
CA MET A 1 20.35 15.26 -2.40
C MET A 1 21.29 16.44 -2.29
N LEU A 2 22.38 16.44 -3.05
CA LEU A 2 23.33 17.54 -3.05
C LEU A 2 22.73 18.76 -3.77
N GLU A 3 23.25 19.96 -3.49
CA GLU A 3 22.73 21.20 -4.08
C GLU A 3 22.86 21.22 -5.61
N SER A 4 23.94 20.62 -6.14
CA SER A 4 24.17 20.47 -7.58
C SER A 4 23.13 19.56 -8.25
N GLU A 5 22.81 18.42 -7.62
CA GLU A 5 21.78 17.48 -8.09
C GLU A 5 20.39 18.12 -8.06
N ARG A 6 20.11 18.88 -6.99
CA ARG A 6 18.84 19.61 -6.82
C ARG A 6 18.61 20.61 -7.96
N LYS A 7 19.63 21.40 -8.34
CA LYS A 7 19.53 22.35 -9.46
C LYS A 7 19.21 21.66 -10.79
N VAL A 8 19.80 20.49 -11.05
CA VAL A 8 19.50 19.70 -12.26
C VAL A 8 18.07 19.15 -12.21
N PHE A 9 17.63 18.68 -11.04
CA PHE A 9 16.27 18.19 -10.82
C PHE A 9 15.22 19.28 -11.06
N GLU A 10 15.38 20.46 -10.46
CA GLU A 10 14.49 21.61 -10.64
C GLU A 10 14.42 22.08 -12.11
N LYS A 11 15.55 22.09 -12.81
CA LYS A 11 15.60 22.42 -14.24
C LYS A 11 14.80 21.42 -15.09
N MET A 12 14.78 20.15 -14.72
CA MET A 12 13.98 19.12 -15.38
C MET A 12 12.50 19.23 -14.99
N ASP A 13 12.20 19.69 -13.78
CA ASP A 13 10.85 19.97 -13.29
C ASP A 13 10.14 21.03 -14.14
N GLY A 14 10.84 22.11 -14.49
CA GLY A 14 10.31 23.12 -15.41
C GLY A 14 10.05 22.65 -16.85
N LYS A 15 10.55 21.47 -17.25
CA LYS A 15 10.39 20.94 -18.62
C LYS A 15 9.24 19.95 -18.78
N SER A 16 8.85 19.26 -17.72
CA SER A 16 7.80 18.24 -17.77
C SER A 16 7.13 18.08 -16.42
N PRO A 17 5.80 17.96 -16.36
CA PRO A 17 5.07 17.72 -15.11
C PRO A 17 5.20 16.27 -14.60
N MET A 18 5.82 15.36 -15.37
CA MET A 18 5.92 13.95 -14.98
C MET A 18 6.84 13.74 -13.76
N SER A 19 6.57 12.69 -12.97
CA SER A 19 7.43 12.30 -11.85
C SER A 19 8.85 11.93 -12.32
N LYS A 20 9.84 12.34 -11.54
CA LYS A 20 11.28 12.27 -11.88
C LYS A 20 12.06 11.27 -11.02
N TYR A 21 11.35 10.27 -10.47
CA TYR A 21 11.95 9.19 -9.68
C TYR A 21 13.04 8.40 -10.43
N TRP A 22 13.01 8.40 -11.77
CA TRP A 22 13.97 7.72 -12.63
C TRP A 22 15.32 8.45 -12.75
N MET A 23 15.39 9.75 -12.41
CA MET A 23 16.60 10.55 -12.60
C MET A 23 17.81 10.02 -11.82
N PRO A 24 17.70 9.71 -10.51
CA PRO A 24 18.82 9.12 -9.76
C PRO A 24 19.32 7.80 -10.34
N LEU A 25 18.45 6.98 -10.94
CA LEU A 25 18.84 5.72 -11.58
C LEU A 25 19.66 5.96 -12.86
N VAL A 26 19.31 6.99 -13.63
CA VAL A 26 20.10 7.41 -14.80
C VAL A 26 21.45 7.95 -14.37
N TRP A 27 21.50 8.73 -13.28
CA TRP A 27 22.76 9.21 -12.71
C TRP A 27 23.65 8.05 -12.22
N ALA A 28 23.08 7.07 -11.53
CA ALA A 28 23.81 5.87 -11.10
C ALA A 28 24.38 5.09 -12.31
N THR A 29 23.60 4.92 -13.38
CA THR A 29 24.06 4.31 -14.64
C THR A 29 25.27 5.06 -15.22
N ASN A 30 25.22 6.39 -15.23
CA ASN A 30 26.33 7.22 -15.73
C ASN A 30 27.58 7.10 -14.85
N ILE A 31 27.41 7.01 -13.52
CA ILE A 31 28.52 6.80 -12.57
C ILE A 31 29.19 5.44 -12.83
N ILE A 32 28.42 4.37 -13.02
CA ILE A 32 28.95 3.03 -13.35
C ILE A 32 29.76 3.07 -14.65
N ASN A 33 29.20 3.67 -15.70
CA ASN A 33 29.88 3.78 -17.00
C ASN A 33 31.17 4.61 -16.93
N ARG A 34 31.17 5.67 -16.12
CA ARG A 34 32.36 6.50 -15.88
C ARG A 34 33.42 5.72 -15.09
N ALA A 35 33.04 5.02 -14.03
CA ALA A 35 33.96 4.19 -13.24
C ALA A 35 34.61 3.09 -14.08
N ARG A 36 33.90 2.53 -15.06
CA ARG A 36 34.48 1.60 -16.04
C ARG A 36 35.52 2.27 -16.94
N LYS A 37 35.21 3.46 -17.49
CA LYS A 37 36.14 4.23 -18.33
C LYS A 37 37.41 4.66 -17.58
N GLU A 38 37.27 4.96 -16.29
CA GLU A 38 38.39 5.31 -15.41
C GLU A 38 39.18 4.09 -14.91
N GLY A 39 38.78 2.87 -15.31
CA GLY A 39 39.48 1.63 -14.91
C GLY A 39 39.24 1.20 -13.46
N LEU A 40 38.32 1.86 -12.73
CA LEU A 40 37.95 1.49 -11.36
C LEU A 40 37.19 0.15 -11.30
N ILE A 41 36.46 -0.19 -12.37
CA ILE A 41 35.79 -1.48 -12.52
C ILE A 41 36.59 -2.35 -13.49
N ALA A 42 37.09 -3.47 -12.99
CA ALA A 42 38.05 -4.32 -13.70
C ALA A 42 37.49 -5.00 -14.96
N SER A 43 36.20 -5.39 -14.96
CA SER A 43 35.59 -6.20 -16.02
C SER A 43 34.22 -5.67 -16.45
N ASP A 44 33.93 -5.76 -17.75
CA ASP A 44 32.61 -5.43 -18.32
C ASP A 44 31.51 -6.35 -17.78
N HIS A 45 31.86 -7.57 -17.35
CA HIS A 45 30.91 -8.46 -16.70
C HIS A 45 30.37 -7.88 -15.38
N ILE A 46 31.23 -7.23 -14.59
CA ILE A 46 30.83 -6.59 -13.32
C ILE A 46 29.90 -5.40 -13.62
N VAL A 47 30.20 -4.63 -14.66
CA VAL A 47 29.34 -3.53 -15.12
C VAL A 47 27.95 -4.06 -15.49
N GLN A 48 27.89 -5.15 -16.26
CA GLN A 48 26.62 -5.76 -16.64
C GLN A 48 25.81 -6.19 -15.41
N THR A 49 26.44 -6.83 -14.43
CA THR A 49 25.76 -7.21 -13.17
C THR A 49 25.20 -6.00 -12.44
N LEU A 50 25.99 -4.92 -12.29
CA LEU A 50 25.53 -3.68 -11.64
C LEU A 50 24.33 -3.06 -12.38
N LEU A 51 24.34 -3.06 -13.71
CA LEU A 51 23.24 -2.53 -14.52
C LEU A 51 21.97 -3.41 -14.45
N VAL A 52 22.13 -4.73 -14.31
CA VAL A 52 21.01 -5.66 -14.09
C VAL A 52 20.35 -5.39 -12.73
N GLU A 53 21.13 -5.29 -11.66
CA GLU A 53 20.60 -4.99 -10.32
C GLU A 53 19.92 -3.62 -10.27
N LEU A 54 20.52 -2.60 -10.91
CA LEU A 54 19.91 -1.27 -11.01
C LEU A 54 18.59 -1.29 -11.80
N SER A 55 18.52 -2.14 -12.83
CA SER A 55 17.28 -2.33 -13.60
C SER A 55 16.21 -3.06 -12.79
N ASP A 56 16.58 -3.98 -11.90
CA ASP A 56 15.64 -4.61 -10.97
C ASP A 56 15.05 -3.60 -9.98
N ILE A 57 15.88 -2.70 -9.43
CA ILE A 57 15.41 -1.60 -8.58
C ILE A 57 14.40 -0.73 -9.34
N ARG A 58 14.72 -0.34 -10.59
CA ARG A 58 13.81 0.43 -11.44
C ARG A 58 12.48 -0.29 -11.65
N ARG A 59 12.51 -1.61 -11.88
CA ARG A 59 11.31 -2.44 -12.07
C ARG A 59 10.44 -2.45 -10.82
N ARG A 60 11.03 -2.61 -9.63
CA ARG A 60 10.30 -2.60 -8.35
C ARG A 60 9.66 -1.24 -8.06
N LEU A 61 10.39 -0.15 -8.31
CA LEU A 61 9.82 1.21 -8.19
C LEU A 61 8.68 1.44 -9.19
N GLY A 62 8.82 0.94 -10.42
CA GLY A 62 7.75 0.99 -11.42
C GLY A 62 6.51 0.20 -11.01
N ALA A 63 6.69 -0.97 -10.37
CA ALA A 63 5.58 -1.73 -9.82
C ALA A 63 4.87 -0.98 -8.69
N LEU A 64 5.61 -0.32 -7.80
CA LEU A 64 5.05 0.51 -6.73
C LEU A 64 4.18 1.65 -7.28
N ILE A 65 4.69 2.37 -8.29
CA ILE A 65 3.92 3.41 -8.99
C ILE A 65 2.70 2.81 -9.70
N GLY A 66 2.82 1.60 -10.24
CA GLY A 66 1.71 0.87 -10.84
C GLY A 66 0.58 0.59 -9.84
N TYR A 67 0.92 0.14 -8.62
CA TYR A 67 -0.06 -0.07 -7.55
C TYR A 67 -0.75 1.23 -7.11
N ASP A 68 -0.01 2.34 -7.06
CA ASP A 68 -0.55 3.67 -6.72
C ASP A 68 -1.42 4.26 -7.85
N THR A 69 -1.03 4.05 -9.10
CA THR A 69 -1.74 4.63 -10.26
C THR A 69 -3.01 3.84 -10.58
N VAL A 70 -3.00 2.51 -10.37
CA VAL A 70 -4.12 1.62 -10.68
C VAL A 70 -4.72 1.10 -9.38
N CYS A 71 -5.52 1.95 -8.74
CA CYS A 71 -6.28 1.57 -7.55
C CYS A 71 -7.36 0.53 -7.87
N VAL A 72 -7.80 -0.19 -6.83
CA VAL A 72 -9.00 -1.04 -6.92
C VAL A 72 -10.17 -0.20 -7.46
N PRO A 73 -10.89 -0.66 -8.49
CA PRO A 73 -12.00 0.10 -9.06
C PRO A 73 -13.00 0.51 -7.99
N LEU A 74 -13.32 1.80 -7.93
CA LEU A 74 -14.22 2.37 -6.92
C LEU A 74 -15.58 1.64 -6.87
N VAL A 75 -16.07 1.17 -8.01
CA VAL A 75 -17.32 0.42 -8.07
C VAL A 75 -17.27 -0.89 -7.26
N TYR A 76 -16.12 -1.53 -7.13
CA TYR A 76 -16.00 -2.77 -6.35
C TYR A 76 -16.15 -2.50 -4.86
N THR A 77 -15.48 -1.48 -4.33
CA THR A 77 -15.64 -1.11 -2.92
C THR A 77 -17.08 -0.66 -2.65
N GLN A 78 -17.66 0.16 -3.54
CA GLN A 78 -19.05 0.62 -3.43
C GLN A 78 -20.07 -0.53 -3.41
N VAL A 79 -19.96 -1.49 -4.31
CA VAL A 79 -20.90 -2.62 -4.39
C VAL A 79 -20.85 -3.47 -3.12
N VAL A 80 -19.65 -3.75 -2.62
CA VAL A 80 -19.47 -4.54 -1.39
C VAL A 80 -20.03 -3.78 -0.18
N THR A 81 -19.72 -2.50 -0.02
CA THR A 81 -20.26 -1.67 1.08
C THR A 81 -21.78 -1.58 1.02
N LEU A 82 -22.36 -1.34 -0.16
CA LEU A 82 -23.80 -1.24 -0.34
C LEU A 82 -24.52 -2.55 0.02
N ALA A 83 -23.99 -3.69 -0.44
CA ALA A 83 -24.55 -5.00 -0.13
C ALA A 83 -24.53 -5.28 1.38
N LEU A 84 -23.40 -5.01 2.03
CA LEU A 84 -23.24 -5.20 3.47
C LEU A 84 -24.20 -4.32 4.27
N TYR A 85 -24.27 -3.03 3.93
CA TYR A 85 -25.09 -2.07 4.66
C TYR A 85 -26.58 -2.35 4.44
N THR A 86 -26.99 -2.72 3.23
CA THR A 86 -28.38 -3.08 2.94
C THR A 86 -28.79 -4.34 3.70
N TYR A 87 -27.91 -5.34 3.78
CA TYR A 87 -28.13 -6.53 4.62
C TYR A 87 -28.37 -6.13 6.08
N PHE A 88 -27.54 -5.26 6.65
CA PHE A 88 -27.69 -4.86 8.06
C PHE A 88 -28.88 -3.93 8.31
N VAL A 89 -29.28 -3.08 7.35
CA VAL A 89 -30.53 -2.32 7.42
C VAL A 89 -31.73 -3.26 7.48
N ALA A 90 -31.78 -4.27 6.61
CA ALA A 90 -32.83 -5.28 6.63
C ALA A 90 -32.81 -6.11 7.92
N ALA A 91 -31.62 -6.50 8.40
CA ALA A 91 -31.47 -7.25 9.65
C ALA A 91 -31.90 -6.43 10.88
N LEU A 92 -31.64 -5.11 10.89
CA LEU A 92 -32.04 -4.21 11.97
C LEU A 92 -33.57 -4.12 12.10
N MET A 93 -34.30 -4.20 10.98
CA MET A 93 -35.76 -4.23 10.97
C MET A 93 -36.31 -5.65 11.21
N GLY A 94 -35.74 -6.66 10.57
CA GLY A 94 -36.29 -8.02 10.53
C GLY A 94 -35.92 -8.90 11.73
N ARG A 95 -34.87 -8.56 12.49
CA ARG A 95 -34.45 -9.31 13.69
C ARG A 95 -34.77 -8.58 14.98
N GLN A 96 -35.75 -7.69 14.94
CA GLN A 96 -36.31 -7.12 16.16
C GLN A 96 -37.10 -8.21 16.89
N LEU A 97 -36.87 -8.32 18.19
CA LEU A 97 -37.62 -9.22 19.05
C LEU A 97 -38.92 -8.51 19.42
N VAL A 98 -39.96 -8.74 18.61
CA VAL A 98 -41.28 -8.13 18.80
C VAL A 98 -42.11 -9.03 19.73
N PRO A 99 -42.78 -8.48 20.75
CA PRO A 99 -43.66 -9.27 21.61
C PRO A 99 -44.77 -9.93 20.78
N ALA A 100 -45.10 -11.18 21.13
CA ALA A 100 -46.10 -11.98 20.44
C ALA A 100 -47.47 -11.27 20.43
N ALA A 101 -48.12 -11.23 19.26
CA ALA A 101 -49.46 -10.64 19.13
C ALA A 101 -50.48 -11.40 20.01
N PRO A 102 -51.46 -10.70 20.61
CA PRO A 102 -52.47 -11.30 21.48
C PRO A 102 -53.27 -12.36 20.71
N GLY A 103 -53.15 -13.63 21.11
CA GLY A 103 -53.80 -14.77 20.47
C GLY A 103 -52.85 -15.72 19.71
N SER A 104 -51.55 -15.44 19.63
CA SER A 104 -50.59 -16.35 18.99
C SER A 104 -50.05 -17.40 19.96
N THR A 105 -50.24 -18.69 19.64
CA THR A 105 -49.63 -19.85 20.32
C THR A 105 -48.18 -20.09 19.87
N SER A 106 -47.44 -19.04 19.55
CA SER A 106 -46.03 -19.18 19.17
C SER A 106 -45.20 -19.43 20.42
N LYS A 107 -44.54 -20.59 20.48
CA LYS A 107 -43.65 -20.97 21.58
C LYS A 107 -42.52 -19.96 21.66
N TYR A 108 -42.52 -19.18 22.74
CA TYR A 108 -41.42 -18.39 23.29
C TYR A 108 -40.10 -18.51 22.52
N GLU A 109 -39.81 -17.52 21.68
CA GLU A 109 -38.41 -17.12 21.53
C GLU A 109 -38.01 -16.42 22.83
N PRO A 110 -36.82 -16.69 23.39
CA PRO A 110 -36.36 -15.99 24.57
C PRO A 110 -36.34 -14.49 24.28
N ASP A 111 -36.99 -13.70 25.15
CA ASP A 111 -37.04 -12.25 25.09
C ASP A 111 -35.67 -11.69 25.51
N VAL A 112 -34.67 -11.87 24.62
CA VAL A 112 -33.31 -11.42 24.85
C VAL A 112 -33.24 -9.96 24.43
N TYR A 113 -33.38 -9.03 25.38
CA TYR A 113 -33.30 -7.58 25.14
C TYR A 113 -32.15 -7.15 24.20
N PHE A 114 -31.04 -7.90 24.18
CA PHE A 114 -29.90 -7.70 23.30
C PHE A 114 -29.73 -8.84 22.26
N PRO A 115 -29.74 -8.56 20.94
CA PRO A 115 -29.63 -9.58 19.91
C PRO A 115 -28.17 -10.05 19.71
N LEU A 116 -27.66 -10.87 20.63
CA LEU A 116 -26.26 -11.31 20.70
C LEU A 116 -25.74 -11.89 19.37
N PHE A 117 -26.49 -12.80 18.73
CA PHE A 117 -26.04 -13.42 17.47
C PHE A 117 -26.02 -12.44 16.29
N THR A 118 -26.95 -11.48 16.25
CA THR A 118 -26.92 -10.41 15.23
C THR A 118 -25.73 -9.47 15.46
N ALA A 119 -25.41 -9.16 16.71
CA ALA A 119 -24.22 -8.39 17.05
C ALA A 119 -22.91 -9.11 16.68
N LEU A 120 -22.81 -10.42 16.95
CA LEU A 120 -21.66 -11.22 16.52
C LEU A 120 -21.54 -11.25 15.00
N GLN A 121 -22.65 -11.45 14.27
CA GLN A 121 -22.64 -11.38 12.80
C GLN A 121 -22.20 -10.00 12.31
N PHE A 122 -22.64 -8.92 12.95
CA PHE A 122 -22.17 -7.57 12.65
C PHE A 122 -20.65 -7.46 12.80
N CYS A 123 -20.10 -7.90 13.93
CA CYS A 123 -18.66 -7.89 14.16
C CYS A 123 -17.89 -8.69 13.09
N PHE A 124 -18.38 -9.87 12.70
CA PHE A 124 -17.71 -10.68 11.67
C PHE A 124 -17.75 -10.02 10.29
N TYR A 125 -18.93 -9.62 9.82
CA TYR A 125 -19.08 -9.11 8.46
C TYR A 125 -18.51 -7.70 8.29
N VAL A 126 -18.74 -6.81 9.25
CA VAL A 126 -18.14 -5.46 9.23
C VAL A 126 -16.65 -5.53 9.53
N GLY A 127 -16.23 -6.39 10.46
CA GLY A 127 -14.80 -6.61 10.71
C GLY A 127 -14.09 -7.12 9.46
N TRP A 128 -14.69 -8.04 8.71
CA TRP A 128 -14.11 -8.52 7.45
C TRP A 128 -14.01 -7.42 6.38
N LEU A 129 -15.02 -6.55 6.27
CA LEU A 129 -14.92 -5.36 5.41
C LEU A 129 -13.79 -4.43 5.86
N LYS A 130 -13.65 -4.19 7.18
CA LYS A 130 -12.63 -3.32 7.74
C LYS A 130 -11.20 -3.82 7.48
N VAL A 131 -10.98 -5.13 7.52
CA VAL A 131 -9.70 -5.72 7.12
C VAL A 131 -9.36 -5.37 5.67
N ALA A 132 -10.32 -5.46 4.76
CA ALA A 132 -10.11 -5.10 3.36
C ALA A 132 -9.87 -3.59 3.16
N GLU A 133 -10.52 -2.73 3.97
CA GLU A 133 -10.33 -1.29 3.93
C GLU A 133 -8.92 -0.87 4.38
N VAL A 134 -8.39 -1.43 5.47
CA VAL A 134 -7.02 -1.10 5.94
C VAL A 134 -5.97 -1.55 4.92
N LEU A 135 -6.15 -2.73 4.32
CA LEU A 135 -5.19 -3.28 3.36
C LEU A 135 -5.21 -2.62 1.98
N ILE A 136 -6.19 -1.75 1.69
CA ILE A 136 -6.32 -1.13 0.36
C ILE A 136 -5.19 -0.13 0.07
N ASN A 137 -4.66 0.52 1.11
CA ASN A 137 -3.58 1.49 1.01
C ASN A 137 -2.56 1.27 2.15
N PRO A 138 -1.62 0.31 1.98
CA PRO A 138 -0.67 -0.06 3.03
C PRO A 138 0.46 0.97 3.26
N PHE A 139 0.40 2.13 2.58
CA PHE A 139 1.40 3.20 2.65
C PHE A 139 0.81 4.47 3.31
N GLY A 140 -0.27 4.33 4.08
CA GLY A 140 -0.89 5.41 4.84
C GLY A 140 -0.17 5.69 6.17
N GLU A 141 -0.98 6.13 7.15
CA GLU A 141 -0.54 6.44 8.52
C GLU A 141 -1.30 5.59 9.56
N ASP A 142 -1.99 4.52 9.14
CA ASP A 142 -2.66 3.60 10.04
C ASP A 142 -1.63 2.76 10.82
N ASP A 143 -2.01 2.26 12.00
CA ASP A 143 -1.12 1.51 12.89
C ASP A 143 -0.54 0.23 12.24
N ASP A 144 -1.28 -0.36 11.29
CA ASP A 144 -0.89 -1.58 10.56
C ASP A 144 -0.19 -1.30 9.21
N ASP A 145 0.03 -0.02 8.87
CA ASP A 145 0.71 0.36 7.62
C ASP A 145 2.21 0.09 7.66
N ILE A 146 2.82 0.05 6.47
CA ILE A 146 4.25 -0.16 6.34
C ILE A 146 5.00 1.07 6.86
N GLU A 147 5.91 0.89 7.83
CA GLU A 147 6.81 1.93 8.32
C GLU A 147 7.87 2.33 7.27
N LEU A 148 7.44 3.06 6.23
CA LEU A 148 8.27 3.43 5.08
C LEU A 148 9.46 4.32 5.50
N ASN A 149 9.23 5.29 6.38
CA ASN A 149 10.26 6.19 6.88
C ASN A 149 11.39 5.42 7.59
N TRP A 150 11.03 4.48 8.47
CA TRP A 150 12.00 3.62 9.14
C TRP A 150 12.78 2.76 8.14
N LEU A 151 12.10 2.20 7.15
CA LEU A 151 12.72 1.36 6.13
C LEU A 151 13.74 2.14 5.28
N ILE A 152 13.42 3.38 4.91
CA ILE A 152 14.33 4.28 4.17
C ILE A 152 15.56 4.60 5.02
N ASP A 153 15.35 5.03 6.27
CA ASP A 153 16.45 5.37 7.19
C ASP A 153 17.38 4.18 7.41
N ARG A 154 16.80 2.99 7.60
CA ARG A 154 17.55 1.75 7.76
C ARG A 154 18.40 1.45 6.53
N HIS A 155 17.82 1.52 5.33
CA HIS A 155 18.54 1.22 4.09
C HIS A 155 19.68 2.20 3.85
N ILE A 156 19.47 3.51 4.06
CA ILE A 156 20.53 4.51 3.89
C ILE A 156 21.70 4.21 4.84
N LYS A 157 21.41 3.96 6.12
CA LYS A 157 22.43 3.64 7.14
C LYS A 157 23.22 2.38 6.79
N VAL A 158 22.53 1.30 6.42
CA VAL A 158 23.17 0.02 6.08
C VAL A 158 24.00 0.12 4.80
N CYS A 159 23.48 0.76 3.75
CA CYS A 159 24.22 0.94 2.48
C CYS A 159 25.50 1.74 2.67
N ILE A 160 25.43 2.83 3.46
CA ILE A 160 26.61 3.62 3.83
C ILE A 160 27.59 2.74 4.62
N LEU A 161 27.12 2.06 5.66
CA LEU A 161 27.96 1.21 6.50
C LEU A 161 28.70 0.14 5.69
N LEU A 162 28.02 -0.56 4.77
CA LEU A 162 28.62 -1.59 3.93
C LEU A 162 29.76 -1.08 3.06
N VAL A 163 29.67 0.16 2.57
CA VAL A 163 30.72 0.77 1.74
C VAL A 163 31.90 1.24 2.58
N TYR A 164 31.68 1.73 3.80
CA TYR A 164 32.75 2.19 4.69
C TYR A 164 33.44 1.08 5.49
N LEU A 165 32.87 -0.13 5.54
CA LEU A 165 33.46 -1.30 6.22
C LEU A 165 34.47 -2.09 5.37
N HIS A 166 34.71 -1.66 4.13
CA HIS A 166 35.74 -2.19 3.22
C HIS A 166 36.60 -1.02 2.72
#